data_AF-A0A1L9BK58-F1
#
_entry.id   AF-A0A1L9BK58-F1
#
_cell.length_a   1.000
_cell.length_b   1.000
_cell.length_c   1.000
_cell.angle_alpha   90.00
_cell.angle_beta   90.00
_cell.angle_gamma   90.00
#
_symmetry.space_group_name_H-M   'P 1'
#
loop_
_entity.id
_entity.type
_entity.pdbx_description
1 polymer ?
#
loop_
_entity_poly.entity_id
_entity_poly.type
_entity_poly.pdbx_seq_one_letter_code
_entity_poly.pdbx_strand_id
1 'polypeptide(L)'
;MVREHLALTVERMSRATREDCMEAVLRVIPDVVRANAALKHREVLNDPGFLRERLDALRPEDFEDVSSAYRYAVNGPLYAWDRALGRP
;
A
#
# COMPACT_ATOMS: atom_id res chain seq x y z
N MET A 1 21.27 19.14 -20.80
CA MET A 1 21.56 17.85 -21.48
C MET A 1 20.27 17.05 -21.62
N VAL A 2 20.02 16.39 -22.75
CA VAL A 2 18.77 15.64 -23.00
C VAL A 2 18.55 14.50 -21.98
N ARG A 3 19.64 13.88 -21.47
CA ARG A 3 19.57 12.80 -20.47
C ARG A 3 19.00 13.23 -19.11
N GLU A 4 19.35 14.41 -18.62
CA GLU A 4 18.86 14.90 -17.32
C GLU A 4 17.36 15.21 -17.37
N HIS A 5 16.90 15.77 -18.49
CA HIS A 5 15.49 16.06 -18.71
C HIS A 5 14.63 14.78 -18.81
N LEU A 6 15.17 13.75 -19.46
CA LEU A 6 14.52 12.45 -19.54
C LEU A 6 14.45 11.78 -18.15
N ALA A 7 15.54 11.80 -17.39
CA ALA A 7 15.57 11.23 -16.03
C ALA A 7 14.52 11.88 -15.11
N LEU A 8 14.43 13.21 -15.12
CA LEU A 8 13.44 13.95 -14.33
C LEU A 8 12.00 13.62 -14.76
N THR A 9 11.77 13.44 -16.06
CA THR A 9 10.45 13.06 -16.57
C THR A 9 10.05 11.66 -16.12
N VAL A 10 10.98 10.71 -16.20
CA VAL A 10 10.75 9.32 -15.74
C VAL A 10 10.44 9.30 -14.25
N GLU A 11 11.21 10.00 -13.42
CA GLU A 11 10.99 10.07 -11.98
C GLU A 11 9.59 10.60 -11.62
N ARG A 12 9.14 11.67 -12.30
CA ARG A 12 7.81 12.24 -12.11
C ARG A 12 6.70 11.26 -12.50
N MET A 13 6.87 10.55 -13.62
CA MET A 13 5.90 9.54 -14.05
C MET A 13 5.85 8.37 -13.08
N SER A 14 7.01 7.86 -12.63
CA SER A 14 7.08 6.80 -11.63
C SER A 14 6.40 7.19 -10.33
N ARG A 15 6.57 8.44 -9.88
CA ARG A 15 5.86 8.97 -8.71
C ARG A 15 4.35 9.01 -8.91
N ALA A 16 3.88 9.56 -10.03
CA ALA A 16 2.45 9.61 -10.34
C ALA A 16 1.84 8.20 -10.40
N THR A 17 2.53 7.23 -11.03
CA THR A 17 2.08 5.83 -11.08
C THR A 17 2.04 5.20 -9.69
N ARG A 18 2.99 5.50 -8.80
CA ARG A 18 2.97 5.03 -7.41
C ARG A 18 1.77 5.59 -6.65
N GLU A 19 1.49 6.88 -6.79
CA GLU A 19 0.33 7.54 -6.17
C GLU A 19 -1.00 6.93 -6.68
N ASP A 20 -1.13 6.69 -7.99
CA ASP A 20 -2.31 6.04 -8.58
C ASP A 20 -2.50 4.59 -8.08
N CYS A 21 -1.42 3.80 -8.03
CA CYS A 21 -1.44 2.45 -7.48
C CYS A 21 -1.82 2.46 -5.99
N MET A 22 -1.32 3.42 -5.22
CA MET A 22 -1.64 3.55 -3.80
C MET A 22 -3.14 3.80 -3.59
N GLU A 23 -3.73 4.71 -4.35
CA GLU A 23 -5.17 4.98 -4.30
C GLU A 23 -6.00 3.76 -4.74
N ALA A 24 -5.53 2.97 -5.72
CA ALA A 24 -6.16 1.72 -6.09
C ALA A 24 -6.12 0.68 -4.96
N VAL A 25 -4.98 0.52 -4.29
CA VAL A 25 -4.84 -0.39 -3.14
C VAL A 25 -5.73 0.04 -1.96
N LEU A 26 -5.77 1.34 -1.65
CA LEU A 26 -6.61 1.89 -0.59
C LEU A 26 -8.10 1.62 -0.80
N ARG A 27 -8.57 1.61 -2.05
CA ARG A 27 -9.97 1.25 -2.38
C ARG A 27 -10.28 -0.21 -2.14
N VAL A 28 -9.29 -1.11 -2.25
CA VAL A 28 -9.47 -2.56 -2.12
C VAL A 28 -9.38 -3.02 -0.66
N ILE A 29 -8.53 -2.37 0.15
CA ILE A 29 -8.26 -2.77 1.54
C ILE A 29 -9.55 -2.94 2.39
N PRO A 30 -10.51 -2.01 2.40
CA PRO A 30 -11.72 -2.15 3.22
C PRO A 30 -12.52 -3.43 2.94
N ASP A 31 -12.60 -3.83 1.67
CA ASP A 31 -13.28 -5.07 1.29
C ASP A 31 -12.53 -6.31 1.78
N VAL A 32 -11.19 -6.28 1.72
CA VAL A 32 -10.34 -7.37 2.22
C VAL A 32 -10.45 -7.49 3.76
N VAL A 33 -10.42 -6.36 4.47
CA VAL A 33 -10.61 -6.31 5.94
C VAL A 33 -12.02 -6.77 6.34
N ARG A 34 -13.03 -6.43 5.55
CA ARG A 34 -14.41 -6.91 5.78
C ARG A 34 -14.51 -8.43 5.62
N ALA A 35 -13.88 -8.98 4.58
CA ALA A 35 -13.89 -10.41 4.28
C ALA A 35 -13.04 -11.25 5.26
N ASN A 36 -12.11 -10.62 5.98
CA ASN A 36 -11.17 -11.32 6.85
C ASN A 36 -11.51 -11.14 8.33
N ALA A 37 -12.25 -12.10 8.88
CA ALA A 37 -12.65 -12.09 10.29
C ALA A 37 -11.50 -12.36 11.28
N ALA A 38 -10.33 -12.83 10.80
CA ALA A 38 -9.20 -13.17 11.66
C ALA A 38 -8.32 -11.96 12.03
N LEU A 39 -8.52 -10.82 11.35
CA LEU A 39 -7.84 -9.56 11.69
C LEU A 39 -8.39 -9.03 13.02
N LYS A 40 -7.50 -8.66 13.94
CA LYS A 40 -7.86 -8.24 15.30
C LYS A 40 -8.10 -6.74 15.39
N HIS A 41 -7.38 -5.93 14.61
CA HIS A 41 -7.40 -4.47 14.68
C HIS A 41 -8.07 -3.86 13.44
N ARG A 42 -9.30 -4.33 13.14
CA ARG A 42 -9.99 -4.03 11.86
C ARG A 42 -10.34 -2.55 11.72
N GLU A 43 -10.63 -1.88 12.81
CA GLU A 43 -10.86 -0.44 12.87
C GLU A 43 -9.62 0.34 12.43
N VAL A 44 -8.43 -0.02 12.92
CA VAL A 44 -7.16 0.62 12.53
C VAL A 44 -6.81 0.29 11.08
N LEU A 45 -7.06 -0.95 10.64
CA LEU A 45 -6.83 -1.36 9.25
C LEU A 45 -7.84 -0.79 8.24
N ASN A 46 -8.89 -0.12 8.71
CA ASN A 46 -9.79 0.67 7.86
C ASN A 46 -9.50 2.17 7.91
N ASP A 47 -8.56 2.62 8.75
CA ASP A 47 -8.21 4.03 8.84
C ASP A 47 -7.38 4.46 7.62
N PRO A 48 -7.86 5.41 6.78
CA PRO A 48 -7.15 5.81 5.58
C PRO A 48 -5.81 6.50 5.86
N GLY A 49 -5.64 7.13 7.04
CA GLY A 49 -4.39 7.76 7.45
C GLY A 49 -3.32 6.72 7.73
N PHE A 50 -3.64 5.76 8.59
CA PHE A 50 -2.79 4.62 8.93
C PHE A 50 -2.37 3.84 7.68
N LEU A 51 -3.31 3.55 6.78
CA LEU A 51 -3.02 2.81 5.55
C LEU A 51 -2.08 3.59 4.62
N ARG A 52 -2.27 4.91 4.47
CA ARG A 52 -1.37 5.76 3.68
C ARG A 52 0.03 5.78 4.28
N GLU A 53 0.16 5.98 5.58
CA GLU A 53 1.47 5.93 6.26
C GLU A 53 2.18 4.59 6.05
N ARG A 54 1.43 3.48 6.17
CA ARG A 54 1.99 2.14 5.96
C ARG A 54 2.43 1.89 4.52
N LEU A 55 1.63 2.31 3.54
CA LEU A 55 1.95 2.16 2.11
C LEU A 55 3.11 3.07 1.68
N ASP A 56 3.18 4.29 2.22
CA ASP A 56 4.26 5.23 1.94
C ASP A 56 5.60 4.74 2.51
N ALA A 57 5.57 4.14 3.71
CA ALA A 57 6.74 3.55 4.36
C ALA A 57 7.24 2.24 3.70
N LEU A 58 6.50 1.66 2.75
CA LEU A 58 6.98 0.48 2.02
C LEU A 58 8.16 0.82 1.13
N ARG A 59 9.19 -0.03 1.17
CA ARG A 59 10.25 0.00 0.17
C ARG A 59 9.65 -0.22 -1.22
N PRO A 60 10.28 0.29 -2.30
CA PRO A 60 9.77 0.12 -3.65
C PRO A 60 9.45 -1.33 -4.01
N GLU A 61 10.30 -2.28 -3.59
CA GLU A 61 10.12 -3.70 -3.90
C GLU A 61 8.90 -4.29 -3.17
N ASP A 62 8.72 -3.95 -1.89
CA ASP A 62 7.56 -4.40 -1.11
C ASP A 62 6.25 -3.72 -1.59
N PHE A 63 6.35 -2.52 -2.16
CA PHE A 63 5.20 -1.83 -2.76
C PHE A 63 4.77 -2.47 -4.08
N GLU A 64 5.73 -2.93 -4.89
CA GLU A 64 5.42 -3.59 -6.17
C GLU A 64 4.54 -4.82 -5.97
N ASP A 65 4.81 -5.61 -4.92
CA ASP A 65 4.00 -6.78 -4.56
C ASP A 65 2.53 -6.44 -4.34
N VAL A 66 2.23 -5.27 -3.74
CA VAL A 66 0.85 -4.82 -3.46
C VAL A 66 0.24 -3.94 -4.55
N SER A 67 1.07 -3.37 -5.44
CA SER A 67 0.69 -2.35 -6.42
C SER A 67 -0.34 -2.82 -7.45
N SER A 68 -0.48 -4.14 -7.63
CA SER A 68 -1.52 -4.75 -8.46
C SER A 68 -2.95 -4.53 -7.92
N ALA A 69 -3.08 -4.05 -6.68
CA ALA A 69 -4.35 -3.94 -5.95
C ALA A 69 -5.14 -5.26 -5.91
N TYR A 70 -4.45 -6.40 -6.09
CA TYR A 70 -5.08 -7.70 -6.05
C TYR A 70 -5.30 -8.14 -4.60
N ARG A 71 -6.52 -8.59 -4.27
CA ARG A 71 -6.92 -8.92 -2.88
C ARG A 71 -5.96 -9.88 -2.17
N TYR A 72 -5.36 -10.83 -2.90
CA TYR A 72 -4.40 -11.77 -2.32
C TYR A 72 -3.04 -11.11 -2.01
N ALA A 73 -2.59 -10.17 -2.85
CA ALA A 73 -1.37 -9.42 -2.62
C ALA A 73 -1.48 -8.53 -1.37
N VAL A 74 -2.67 -7.97 -1.13
CA VAL A 74 -2.94 -7.08 0.00
C VAL A 74 -3.12 -7.84 1.33
N ASN A 75 -3.51 -9.12 1.28
CA ASN A 75 -3.77 -9.93 2.48
C ASN A 75 -2.53 -10.13 3.36
N GLY A 76 -1.38 -10.45 2.76
CA GLY A 76 -0.12 -10.68 3.48
C GLY A 76 0.31 -9.47 4.35
N PRO A 77 0.44 -8.27 3.76
CA PRO A 77 0.70 -7.03 4.47
C PRO A 77 -0.31 -6.73 5.58
N LEU A 78 -1.62 -6.90 5.34
CA LEU A 78 -2.64 -6.68 6.37
C LEU A 78 -2.42 -7.56 7.60
N TYR A 79 -2.08 -8.83 7.43
CA TYR A 79 -1.73 -9.70 8.57
C TYR A 79 -0.40 -9.33 9.23
N ALA A 80 0.56 -8.80 8.48
CA ALA A 80 1.81 -8.31 9.05
C ALA A 80 1.56 -7.07 9.93
N TRP A 81 0.77 -6.12 9.45
CA TRP A 81 0.41 -4.90 10.17
C TRP A 81 -0.48 -5.20 11.38
N ASP A 82 -1.48 -6.08 11.24
CA ASP A 82 -2.32 -6.53 12.37
C ASP A 82 -1.48 -7.13 13.50
N ARG A 83 -0.48 -7.96 13.16
CA ARG A 83 0.44 -8.54 14.15
C ARG A 83 1.35 -7.49 14.77
N ALA A 84 1.77 -6.47 14.03
CA ALA A 84 2.62 -5.41 14.54
C ALA A 84 1.88 -4.50 15.54
N LEU A 85 0.57 -4.29 15.35
CA LEU A 85 -0.27 -3.52 16.28
C LEU A 85 -0.42 -4.18 17.66
N GLY A 86 -0.28 -5.51 17.74
CA GLY A 86 -0.30 -6.25 19.00
C GLY A 86 1.07 -6.40 19.68
N ARG A 87 2.14 -5.80 19.15
CA ARG A 87 3.46 -5.82 19.78
C ARG A 87 3.64 -4.54 20.62
N PRO A 88 4.09 -4.66 21.88
CA PRO A 88 4.36 -3.52 22.74
C PRO A 88 5.55 -2.69 22.26
#